data_AF-A0A382J7N4-F1
#
_entry.id   AF-A0A382J7N4-F1
#
_cell.length_a   1.000
_cell.length_b   1.000
_cell.length_c   1.000
_cell.angle_alpha   90.00
_cell.angle_beta   90.00
_cell.angle_gamma   90.00
#
_symmetry.space_group_name_H-M   'P 1'
#
loop_
_entity.id
_entity.type
_entity.pdbx_description
1 polymer ?
#
loop_
_entity_poly.entity_id
_entity_poly.type
_entity_poly.pdbx_seq_one_letter_code
_entity_poly.pdbx_strand_id
1 'polypeptide(L)'
;QYAAVYYLQVEDTGELACYNPGNLTENCHATAPWVSVMTYVPNNGDLVLFPGWVPHDVGPNNSDKQRINIAFNISFKVQYLTDGQEDY
;
A
#
# COMPACT_ATOMS: atom_id res chain seq x y z
N GLN A 1 4.64 1.57 10.46
CA GLN A 1 5.15 2.18 9.23
C GLN A 1 4.07 2.09 8.16
N TYR A 2 3.92 3.13 7.36
CA TYR A 2 3.02 3.15 6.21
C TYR A 2 3.83 3.26 4.93
N ALA A 3 3.28 2.76 3.83
CA ALA A 3 3.79 2.98 2.49
C ALA A 3 2.81 3.87 1.73
N ALA A 4 3.34 4.71 0.86
CA ALA A 4 2.55 5.63 0.05
C ALA A 4 3.10 5.71 -1.38
N VAL A 5 2.20 5.96 -2.33
CA VAL A 5 2.53 6.13 -3.74
C VAL A 5 1.77 7.32 -4.30
N TYR A 6 2.51 8.25 -4.92
CA TYR A 6 1.95 9.36 -5.69
C TYR A 6 2.06 9.07 -7.18
N TYR A 7 0.96 9.23 -7.92
CA TYR A 7 0.86 8.79 -9.30
C TYR A 7 1.00 9.93 -10.30
N LEU A 8 2.00 9.84 -11.19
CA LEU A 8 2.28 10.86 -12.22
C LEU A 8 1.73 10.47 -13.60
N GLN A 9 1.95 9.21 -14.01
CA GLN A 9 1.46 8.65 -15.26
C GLN A 9 1.12 7.16 -15.06
N VAL A 10 -0.16 6.83 -14.86
CA VAL A 10 -0.57 5.46 -14.49
C VAL A 10 -1.84 4.92 -15.15
N GLU A 11 -2.54 5.74 -15.91
CA GLU A 11 -3.71 5.30 -16.68
C GLU A 11 -3.34 4.13 -17.60
N ASP A 12 -4.09 3.03 -17.49
CA ASP A 12 -3.92 1.77 -18.23
C ASP A 12 -2.59 1.02 -17.99
N THR A 13 -1.93 1.25 -16.84
CA THR A 13 -0.61 0.65 -16.55
C THR A 13 -0.59 -0.45 -15.46
N GLY A 14 -1.76 -0.94 -15.08
CA GLY A 14 -1.93 -1.96 -14.04
C GLY A 14 -2.37 -1.39 -12.69
N GLU A 15 -3.16 -2.18 -11.98
CA GLU A 15 -3.73 -1.89 -10.67
C GLU A 15 -2.71 -2.07 -9.53
N LEU A 16 -2.97 -1.42 -8.41
CA LEU A 16 -2.36 -1.78 -7.12
C LEU A 16 -3.21 -2.89 -6.50
N ALA A 17 -2.62 -4.05 -6.23
CA ALA A 17 -3.29 -5.13 -5.51
C ALA A 17 -2.74 -5.26 -4.09
N CYS A 18 -3.63 -5.33 -3.11
CA CYS A 18 -3.32 -5.55 -1.71
C CYS A 18 -3.94 -6.88 -1.26
N TYR A 19 -3.11 -7.79 -0.79
CA TYR A 19 -3.53 -9.14 -0.39
C TYR A 19 -3.80 -9.20 1.11
N ASN A 20 -4.80 -9.98 1.49
CA ASN A 20 -4.97 -10.36 2.89
C ASN A 20 -3.69 -11.05 3.39
N PRO A 21 -3.02 -10.53 4.46
CA PRO A 21 -1.80 -11.13 4.99
C PRO A 21 -1.95 -12.61 5.39
N GLY A 22 -3.17 -13.02 5.78
CA GLY A 22 -3.47 -14.42 6.09
C GLY A 22 -3.23 -15.37 4.92
N ASN A 23 -3.33 -14.87 3.68
CA ASN A 23 -3.15 -15.66 2.47
C ASN A 23 -1.69 -16.09 2.23
N LEU A 24 -0.71 -15.30 2.71
CA LEU A 24 0.71 -15.59 2.49
C LEU A 24 1.23 -16.73 3.37
N THR A 25 0.54 -17.01 4.47
CA THR A 25 1.01 -17.96 5.48
C THR A 25 0.53 -19.40 5.25
N GLU A 26 0.01 -19.70 4.05
CA GLU A 26 -0.69 -20.97 3.70
C GLU A 26 -1.86 -21.33 4.64
N ASN A 27 -2.21 -20.45 5.58
CA ASN A 27 -3.30 -20.62 6.54
C ASN A 27 -4.69 -20.47 5.89
N CYS A 28 -4.74 -20.15 4.60
CA CYS A 28 -5.97 -19.98 3.84
C CYS A 28 -5.78 -20.53 2.42
N HIS A 29 -6.72 -21.38 1.99
CA HIS A 29 -6.79 -21.87 0.60
C HIS A 29 -7.10 -20.72 -0.35
N ALA A 30 -6.43 -20.63 -1.51
CA ALA A 30 -6.50 -19.50 -2.45
C ALA A 30 -7.91 -19.13 -2.97
N THR A 31 -8.90 -20.01 -2.81
CA THR A 31 -10.30 -19.77 -3.19
C THR A 31 -11.25 -19.64 -1.99
N ALA A 32 -10.73 -19.61 -0.77
CA ALA A 32 -11.57 -19.45 0.40
C ALA A 32 -12.21 -18.05 0.40
N PRO A 33 -13.45 -17.90 0.90
CA PRO A 33 -14.20 -16.64 0.83
C PRO A 33 -13.52 -15.46 1.55
N TRP A 34 -12.52 -15.74 2.40
CA TRP A 34 -11.74 -14.75 3.15
C TRP A 34 -10.42 -14.36 2.47
N VAL A 35 -10.10 -14.97 1.32
CA VAL A 35 -8.97 -14.61 0.43
C VAL A 35 -9.39 -13.47 -0.48
N SER A 36 -9.83 -12.37 0.11
CA SER A 36 -10.16 -11.17 -0.66
C SER A 36 -8.87 -10.42 -1.01
N VAL A 37 -8.74 -10.06 -2.29
CA VAL A 37 -7.74 -9.11 -2.78
C VAL A 37 -8.44 -7.79 -2.97
N MET A 38 -7.92 -6.73 -2.37
CA MET A 38 -8.36 -5.38 -2.66
C MET A 38 -7.55 -4.86 -3.82
N THR A 39 -8.21 -4.46 -4.90
CA THR A 39 -7.58 -3.84 -6.06
C THR A 39 -7.97 -2.38 -6.15
N TYR A 40 -7.02 -1.55 -6.52
CA TYR A 40 -7.22 -0.13 -6.76
C TYR A 40 -6.62 0.27 -8.10
N VAL A 41 -7.45 0.82 -8.98
CA VAL A 41 -7.03 1.34 -10.28
C VAL A 41 -6.71 2.83 -10.10
N PRO A 42 -5.44 3.25 -10.20
CA PRO A 42 -5.06 4.62 -9.91
C PRO A 42 -5.28 5.55 -11.11
N ASN A 43 -5.56 6.81 -10.82
CA ASN A 43 -5.57 7.93 -11.77
C ASN A 43 -4.35 8.84 -11.54
N ASN A 44 -4.03 9.64 -12.56
CA ASN A 44 -2.97 10.65 -12.43
C ASN A 44 -3.34 11.67 -11.34
N GLY A 45 -2.40 11.93 -10.43
CA GLY A 45 -2.58 12.80 -9.28
C GLY A 45 -3.08 12.10 -8.01
N ASP A 46 -3.44 10.82 -8.06
CA ASP A 46 -3.84 10.08 -6.87
C ASP A 46 -2.65 9.91 -5.91
N LEU A 47 -2.93 10.07 -4.61
CA LEU A 47 -2.03 9.72 -3.50
C LEU A 47 -2.68 8.58 -2.71
N VAL A 48 -2.06 7.40 -2.77
CA VAL A 48 -2.54 6.24 -2.03
C VAL A 48 -1.63 5.98 -0.84
N LEU A 49 -2.23 5.77 0.34
CA LEU A 49 -1.56 5.45 1.59
C LEU A 49 -2.12 4.13 2.14
N PHE A 50 -1.25 3.22 2.54
CA PHE A 50 -1.65 1.93 3.11
C PHE A 50 -0.66 1.46 4.19
N PRO A 51 -1.07 0.54 5.09
CA PRO A 51 -0.14 -0.01 6.07
C PRO A 51 1.00 -0.76 5.37
N GLY A 52 2.26 -0.42 5.68
CA GLY A 52 3.42 -0.91 4.92
C GLY A 52 3.69 -2.42 5.06
N TRP A 53 3.04 -3.08 6.03
CA TRP A 53 3.12 -4.54 6.23
C TRP A 53 2.10 -5.31 5.39
N VAL A 54 1.16 -4.64 4.71
CA VAL A 54 0.20 -5.30 3.83
C VAL A 54 0.97 -5.81 2.61
N PRO A 55 0.89 -7.11 2.28
CA PRO A 55 1.46 -7.62 1.05
C PRO A 55 0.77 -6.97 -0.15
N HIS A 56 1.56 -6.46 -1.08
CA HIS A 56 1.03 -5.74 -2.23
C HIS A 56 1.90 -5.98 -3.48
N ASP A 57 1.27 -5.90 -4.64
CA ASP A 57 1.96 -5.91 -5.93
C ASP A 57 1.33 -4.89 -6.88
N VAL A 58 1.91 -4.80 -8.07
CA VAL A 58 1.39 -3.99 -9.16
C VAL A 58 1.12 -4.91 -10.35
N GLY A 59 -0.09 -4.83 -10.87
CA GLY A 59 -0.50 -5.58 -12.06
C GLY A 59 0.40 -5.30 -13.26
N PRO A 60 0.57 -6.25 -14.20
CA PRO A 60 1.36 -6.04 -15.40
C PRO A 60 0.87 -4.84 -16.23
N ASN A 61 1.81 -4.02 -16.70
CA ASN A 61 1.51 -2.95 -17.64
C ASN A 61 1.36 -3.53 -19.06
N ASN A 62 0.13 -3.52 -19.58
CA ASN A 62 -0.20 -4.00 -20.93
C ASN A 62 -0.28 -2.88 -21.98
N SER A 63 -0.01 -1.63 -21.59
CA SER A 63 0.02 -0.49 -22.50
C SER A 63 1.42 -0.25 -23.08
N ASP A 64 1.49 0.61 -24.09
CA ASP A 64 2.73 1.16 -24.64
C ASP A 64 3.28 2.36 -23.83
N LYS A 65 2.53 2.82 -22.83
CA LYS A 65 2.92 3.94 -21.95
C LYS A 65 3.80 3.45 -20.81
N GLN A 66 4.69 4.32 -20.35
CA GLN A 66 5.46 4.06 -19.13
C GLN A 66 4.60 4.31 -17.88
N ARG A 67 4.79 3.50 -16.84
CA ARG A 67 4.19 3.73 -15.51
C ARG A 67 5.14 4.57 -14.67
N ILE A 68 4.75 5.79 -14.32
CA ILE A 68 5.58 6.72 -13.55
C ILE A 68 4.88 7.07 -12.24
N ASN A 69 5.55 6.81 -11.12
CA ASN A 69 5.06 7.10 -9.77
C ASN A 69 6.23 7.36 -8.81
N ILE A 70 5.91 7.95 -7.66
CA ILE A 70 6.84 8.21 -6.56
C ILE A 70 6.37 7.41 -5.35
N ALA A 71 7.11 6.36 -5.00
CA ALA A 71 6.83 5.52 -3.84
C ALA A 71 7.73 5.90 -2.64
N PHE A 72 7.17 5.95 -1.45
CA PHE A 72 7.90 6.30 -0.23
C PHE A 72 7.29 5.68 1.03
N ASN A 73 8.06 5.65 2.11
CA ASN A 73 7.65 5.14 3.41
C ASN A 73 7.44 6.28 4.41
N ILE A 74 6.44 6.13 5.28
CA ILE A 74 6.12 7.05 6.37
C ILE A 74 6.30 6.32 7.70
N SER A 75 7.16 6.87 8.55
CA SER A 75 7.39 6.41 9.92
C SER A 75 7.06 7.53 10.90
N PHE A 76 6.34 7.20 11.97
CA PHE A 76 6.03 8.14 13.03
C PHE A 76 7.09 8.06 14.14
N LYS A 77 7.54 9.22 14.61
CA LYS A 77 8.25 9.31 15.89
C LYS A 77 7.19 9.51 16.97
N VAL A 78 6.94 8.46 17.76
CA VAL A 78 6.05 8.58 18.92
C VAL A 78 6.78 9.42 19.96
N GLN A 79 6.22 10.58 20.28
CA GLN A 79 6.60 11.32 21.47
C GLN A 79 5.60 10.94 22.55
N TYR A 80 6.08 10.32 23.62
CA TYR A 80 5.27 10.18 24.81
C TYR A 80 5.13 11.56 25.41
N LEU A 81 3.91 12.07 25.47
CA LEU A 81 3.59 13.13 26.40
C LEU A 81 3.59 12.44 27.75
N THR A 82 4.69 12.53 28.49
CA THR A 82 4.62 12.26 29.92
C THR A 82 3.63 13.26 30.49
N ASP A 83 2.54 12.77 31.06
CA ASP A 83 1.60 13.58 31.80
C ASP A 83 2.36 14.22 32.98
N GLY A 84 2.85 15.45 32.78
CA GLY A 84 3.23 16.37 33.85
C GLY A 84 4.37 15.96 34.78
N GLN A 85 5.51 15.45 34.27
CA GLN A 85 6.76 15.59 35.03
C GLN A 85 7.69 16.55 34.31
N GLU A 86 7.84 17.72 34.94
CA GLU A 86 8.77 18.76 34.52
C GLU A 86 10.18 18.22 34.38
N ASP A 87 10.84 18.66 33.31
CA ASP A 87 12.27 18.50 33.10
C ASP A 87 13.03 19.15 34.27
N TYR A 88 13.61 18.33 35.17
CA TYR A 88 14.66 18.71 36.12
C TYR A 88 15.98 18.04 35.72
#